data_AF-A0A839F231-F1
#
_entry.id   AF-A0A839F231-F1
#
_cell.length_a   1.000
_cell.length_b   1.000
_cell.length_c   1.000
_cell.angle_alpha   90.00
_cell.angle_beta   90.00
_cell.angle_gamma   90.00
#
_symmetry.space_group_name_H-M   'P 1'
#
loop_
_entity.id
_entity.type
_entity.pdbx_description
1 polymer ?
#
loop_
_entity_poly.entity_id
_entity_poly.type
_entity_poly.pdbx_seq_one_letter_code
_entity_poly.pdbx_strand_id
1 'polypeptide(L)' 'MSSKCPKCEKPVDHVNARAMPIQASTKQWRGVSYDCPHCHTILSVALDPAAFKEEFVQDAKRR' A
#
# COMPACT_ATOMS: atom_id res chain seq x y z
N MET A 1 -4.71 10.89 -21.23
CA MET A 1 -5.36 10.29 -20.04
C MET A 1 -5.06 11.20 -18.85
N SER A 2 -6.07 11.68 -18.14
CA SER A 2 -5.87 12.65 -17.06
C SER A 2 -5.55 11.91 -15.76
N SER A 3 -4.32 12.04 -15.26
CA SER A 3 -3.91 11.49 -13.97
C SER A 3 -4.43 12.36 -12.81
N LYS A 4 -5.73 12.63 -12.75
CA LYS A 4 -6.32 13.46 -11.68
C LYS A 4 -6.76 12.61 -10.51
N CYS A 5 -6.66 13.16 -9.31
CA CYS A 5 -7.23 12.55 -8.12
C CYS A 5 -8.76 12.52 -8.24
N PRO A 6 -9.44 11.38 -8.02
CA PRO A 6 -10.90 11.28 -8.10
C PRO A 6 -11.64 12.04 -6.99
N LYS A 7 -10.94 12.51 -5.95
CA LYS A 7 -11.55 13.26 -4.83
C LYS A 7 -11.36 14.77 -4.91
N CYS A 8 -10.15 15.24 -5.20
CA CYS A 8 -9.83 16.67 -5.21
C CYS A 8 -9.58 17.24 -6.60
N GLU A 9 -9.67 16.41 -7.65
CA GLU A 9 -9.50 16.76 -9.07
C GLU A 9 -8.14 17.38 -9.46
N LYS A 10 -7.23 17.54 -8.50
CA LYS A 10 -5.87 18.01 -8.74
C LYS A 10 -5.07 16.96 -9.54
N PRO A 11 -4.16 17.40 -10.42
CA PRO A 11 -3.23 16.50 -11.09
C PRO A 11 -2.37 15.72 -10.09
N VAL A 12 -2.19 14.43 -10.36
CA VAL A 12 -1.36 13.48 -9.62
C VAL A 12 -0.24 13.07 -10.56
N ASP A 13 0.97 13.57 -10.28
CA ASP A 13 2.23 13.25 -10.96
C ASP A 13 3.09 12.27 -10.13
N HIS A 14 2.87 12.23 -8.82
CA HIS A 14 3.43 11.26 -7.89
C HIS A 14 2.40 10.93 -6.79
N VAL A 15 2.67 9.86 -6.03
CA VAL A 15 1.86 9.44 -4.87
C VAL A 15 2.75 9.33 -3.65
N ASN A 16 2.16 9.53 -2.47
CA ASN A 16 2.81 9.19 -1.21
C ASN A 16 2.64 7.70 -0.94
N ALA A 17 3.72 7.00 -0.63
CA ALA A 17 3.68 5.61 -0.18
C ALA A 17 3.79 5.58 1.35
N ARG A 18 2.86 4.90 2.03
CA ARG A 18 2.89 4.73 3.50
C ARG A 18 2.65 3.27 3.87
N ALA A 19 3.41 2.77 4.84
CA ALA A 19 3.14 1.46 5.43
C ALA A 19 1.73 1.44 6.03
N MET A 20 0.95 0.41 5.71
CA MET A 20 -0.42 0.26 6.16
C MET A 20 -0.72 -1.22 6.45
N PRO A 21 -1.32 -1.55 7.61
CA PRO A 21 -1.77 -2.91 7.87
C PRO A 21 -3.01 -3.23 7.01
N ILE A 22 -3.04 -4.42 6.41
CA ILE A 22 -4.18 -4.96 5.68
C ILE A 22 -4.79 -6.07 6.54
N GLN A 23 -6.03 -5.89 6.97
CA GLN A 23 -6.76 -6.91 7.72
C GLN A 23 -7.51 -7.83 6.76
N ALA A 24 -7.15 -9.10 6.72
CA ALA A 24 -7.78 -10.13 5.90
C ALA A 24 -8.31 -11.27 6.79
N SER A 25 -9.60 -11.21 7.11
CA SER A 25 -10.26 -12.14 8.04
C SER A 25 -9.47 -12.29 9.35
N THR A 26 -8.78 -13.41 9.55
CA THR A 26 -8.00 -13.75 10.74
C THR A 26 -6.52 -13.40 10.64
N LYS A 27 -6.05 -12.88 9.50
CA LYS A 27 -4.64 -12.52 9.28
C LYS A 27 -4.49 -11.03 9.04
N GLN A 28 -3.38 -10.48 9.51
CA GLN A 28 -2.94 -9.13 9.20
C GLN A 28 -1.71 -9.22 8.30
N TRP A 29 -1.74 -8.50 7.19
CA TRP A 29 -0.62 -8.40 6.25
C TRP A 29 0.00 -7.01 6.30
N ARG A 30 1.28 -6.94 5.98
CA ARG A 30 1.98 -5.68 5.74
C ARG A 30 1.71 -5.21 4.31
N GLY A 31 1.12 -4.03 4.20
CA GLY A 31 0.82 -3.38 2.94
C GLY A 31 1.42 -1.98 2.85
N VAL A 32 1.22 -1.40 1.68
CA VAL A 32 1.53 0.00 1.39
C VAL A 32 0.27 0.65 0.82
N SER A 33 -0.13 1.77 1.40
CA SER A 33 -1.15 2.66 0.82
C SER A 33 -0.49 3.70 -0.07
N TYR A 34 -1.11 4.00 -1.20
CA TYR A 34 -0.74 5.10 -2.08
C TYR A 34 -1.75 6.23 -1.92
N ASP A 35 -1.35 7.35 -1.31
CA ASP A 35 -2.21 8.52 -1.10
C ASP A 35 -1.91 9.67 -2.06
N CYS A 36 -2.96 10.40 -2.43
CA CYS A 36 -2.85 11.64 -3.20
C CYS A 36 -2.00 12.67 -2.42
N PRO A 37 -0.98 13.29 -3.04
CA PRO A 37 -0.11 14.24 -2.34
C PRO A 37 -0.83 15.52 -1.91
N HIS A 38 -1.98 15.84 -2.52
CA HIS A 38 -2.71 17.07 -2.26
C HIS A 38 -3.82 16.97 -1.21
N CYS A 39 -4.45 15.80 -1.09
CA CYS A 39 -5.63 15.61 -0.22
C CYS A 39 -5.60 14.33 0.60
N HIS A 40 -4.48 13.59 0.56
CA HIS A 40 -4.20 12.37 1.33
C HIS A 40 -5.25 11.27 1.20
N THR A 41 -6.00 11.29 0.11
CA THR A 41 -6.97 10.23 -0.17
C THR A 41 -6.24 9.02 -0.67
N ILE A 42 -6.52 7.87 -0.05
CA ILE A 42 -5.99 6.58 -0.46
C ILE A 42 -6.56 6.27 -1.85
N LEU A 43 -5.66 6.19 -2.84
CA LEU A 43 -5.98 5.88 -4.23
C LEU A 43 -5.88 4.38 -4.50
N SER A 44 -4.99 3.70 -3.78
CA SER A 44 -4.78 2.27 -3.90
C SER A 44 -4.08 1.72 -2.64
N VAL A 45 -4.20 0.42 -2.42
CA VAL A 45 -3.49 -0.33 -1.39
C VAL A 45 -2.91 -1.57 -2.05
N ALA A 46 -1.64 -1.85 -1.79
CA ALA A 46 -0.94 -3.04 -2.28
C ALA A 46 -0.27 -3.78 -1.12
N LEU A 47 0.02 -5.07 -1.30
CA LEU A 47 0.90 -5.80 -0.39
C LEU A 47 2.33 -5.29 -0.54
N ASP A 48 3.05 -5.19 0.57
CA ASP A 48 4.47 -4.83 0.56
C ASP A 48 5.31 -6.06 0.16
N PRO A 49 5.94 -6.07 -1.04
CA PRO A 49 6.73 -7.21 -1.49
C PRO A 49 7.96 -7.47 -0.62
N ALA A 50 8.52 -6.43 0.02
CA ALA A 50 9.68 -6.57 0.89
C ALA A 50 9.29 -7.28 2.18
N ALA A 51 8.19 -6.85 2.82
CA ALA A 51 7.67 -7.51 4.01
C ALA A 51 7.19 -8.94 3.73
N PHE A 52 6.60 -9.18 2.56
CA PHE A 52 6.17 -10.52 2.15
C PHE A 52 7.35 -11.48 2.04
N LYS A 53 8.47 -11.07 1.41
CA LYS A 53 9.67 -11.92 1.32
C LYS A 53 10.25 -12.30 2.68
N GLU A 54 10.24 -11.37 3.64
CA GLU A 54 10.72 -11.65 5.00
C GLU A 54 9.85 -12.73 5.68
N GLU A 55 8.54 -12.69 5.51
CA GLU A 55 7.63 -13.69 6.07
C GLU A 55 7.92 -15.10 5.52
N PHE A 56 8.15 -15.25 4.21
CA PHE A 56 8.53 -16.56 3.63
C PHE A 56 9.88 -17.07 4.13
N VAL A 57 10.88 -16.20 4.26
CA VAL A 57 12.21 -16.61 4.74
C VAL A 57 12.15 -17.03 6.21
N GLN A 58 11.36 -16.36 7.03
CA GLN A 58 11.20 -16.74 8.44
C GLN A 58 10.41 -18.04 8.60
N ASP A 59 9.36 -18.27 7.79
CA ASP A 59 8.63 -19.54 7.80
C ASP A 59 9.52 -20.71 7.34
N ALA A 60 10.39 -20.50 6.34
CA ALA A 60 11.33 -21.53 5.88
C ALA A 60 12.41 -21.89 6.92
N LYS A 61 12.81 -20.95 7.79
CA LYS A 61 13.79 -21.18 8.86
C LYS A 61 13.23 -21.89 10.10
N ARG A 62 11.91 -21.97 10.23
CA ARG A 62 11.23 -22.64 11.35
C ARG A 62 10.90 -24.11 11.09
N ARG A 63 11.21 -24.62 9.89
CA ARG A 63 11.15 -26.03 9.51
C ARG A 63 12.55 -26.62 9.50
#